data_AF-A0A060SUC2-F1
#
_entry.id   AF-A0A060SUC2-F1
#
_cell.length_a   1.000
_cell.length_b   1.000
_cell.length_c   1.000
_cell.angle_alpha   90.00
_cell.angle_beta   90.00
_cell.angle_gamma   90.00
#
_symmetry.space_group_name_H-M   'P 1'
#
loop_
_entity.id
_entity.type
_entity.pdbx_description
1 polymer ?
#
loop_
_entity_poly.entity_id
_entity_poly.type
_entity_poly.pdbx_seq_one_letter_code
_entity_poly.pdbx_strand_id
1 'polypeptide(L)'
;MAGIELFKHQVSGGWWPQRDSGDNAAACTADSDPQLSTYVRAGENVRTFLQRHPALQRRLGWVNPLVLTPGTVKLISSEKQSPSIWLTARGTNEIPAPDSLSEPQDCLWYECKYLVAQSRDICKPNSWVFYSDQTGVSIKSLQLRLYTELNVSAGHYTQVSRPGRIQKILTCPEENRAVAIIDRYDINSDRDTYFNMAVLHRVCDPEGHGQSVQIAVETVSFIFNAQHHCRACGCARLEDQHITQERKLTERTRNSLVHEPIGRYLVNMHALHNTALLREILPRELTSPIAYVADREAHHQERSAAMRIAGPLKRAGAQAKAAETRARNKGMKDNVQKGLR
;
A
#
# COMPACT_ATOMS: atom_id res chain seq x y z
N MET A 1 6.55 -6.16 -15.50
CA MET A 1 6.80 -5.51 -14.19
C MET A 1 7.56 -6.40 -13.20
N ALA A 2 7.37 -7.74 -13.18
CA ALA A 2 8.12 -8.61 -12.26
C ALA A 2 9.66 -8.58 -12.43
N GLY A 3 10.17 -8.38 -13.66
CA GLY A 3 11.61 -8.39 -13.94
C GLY A 3 12.40 -7.24 -13.30
N ILE A 4 11.81 -6.05 -13.16
CA ILE A 4 12.54 -4.91 -12.56
C ILE A 4 12.62 -5.01 -11.05
N GLU A 5 11.58 -5.53 -10.40
CA GLU A 5 11.58 -5.80 -8.96
C GLU A 5 12.50 -6.98 -8.61
N LEU A 6 12.51 -8.02 -9.45
CA LEU A 6 13.50 -9.10 -9.37
C LEU A 6 14.94 -8.57 -9.44
N PHE A 7 15.23 -7.74 -10.44
CA PHE A 7 16.54 -7.11 -10.58
C PHE A 7 16.90 -6.33 -9.31
N LYS A 8 16.03 -5.41 -8.86
CA LYS A 8 16.25 -4.61 -7.64
C LYS A 8 16.53 -5.47 -6.41
N HIS A 9 15.77 -6.55 -6.21
CA HIS A 9 16.00 -7.50 -5.10
C HIS A 9 17.39 -8.14 -5.19
N GLN A 10 17.78 -8.65 -6.35
CA GLN A 10 19.09 -9.29 -6.53
C GLN A 10 20.27 -8.32 -6.39
N VAL A 11 20.16 -7.11 -6.95
CA VAL A 11 21.23 -6.10 -6.90
C VAL A 11 21.31 -5.33 -5.57
N SER A 12 20.25 -5.39 -4.74
CA SER A 12 20.28 -4.90 -3.34
C SER A 12 20.86 -5.89 -2.35
N GLY A 13 21.13 -7.11 -2.79
CA GLY A 13 21.72 -8.16 -1.97
C GLY A 13 20.71 -9.19 -1.48
N GLY A 14 19.47 -9.11 -1.94
CA GLY A 14 18.47 -10.16 -1.76
C GLY A 14 18.83 -11.42 -2.57
N TRP A 15 18.52 -12.56 -1.98
CA TRP A 15 18.69 -13.87 -2.62
C TRP A 15 17.42 -14.25 -3.36
N TRP A 16 17.55 -14.85 -4.54
CA TRP A 16 16.42 -15.28 -5.36
C TRP A 16 16.64 -16.70 -5.87
N PRO A 17 15.63 -17.59 -5.84
CA PRO A 17 15.78 -18.95 -6.35
C PRO A 17 15.98 -18.92 -7.86
N GLN A 18 17.07 -19.51 -8.33
CA GLN A 18 17.28 -19.78 -9.74
C GLN A 18 16.24 -20.82 -10.19
N ARG A 19 15.46 -20.48 -11.21
CA ARG A 19 14.70 -21.50 -11.95
C ARG A 19 15.61 -22.00 -13.05
N ASP A 20 15.76 -23.31 -13.16
CA ASP A 20 16.46 -23.92 -14.29
C ASP A 20 15.72 -23.54 -15.57
N SER A 21 16.25 -22.54 -16.25
CA SER A 21 15.79 -22.11 -17.56
C SER A 21 16.45 -23.00 -18.60
N GLY A 22 15.86 -24.18 -18.80
CA GLY A 22 16.09 -25.05 -19.94
C GLY A 22 14.77 -25.71 -20.31
N ASP A 23 14.56 -25.97 -21.60
CA ASP A 23 13.34 -26.53 -22.21
C ASP A 23 12.94 -27.94 -21.72
N ASN A 24 13.43 -28.38 -20.55
CA ASN A 24 13.11 -29.64 -19.88
C ASN A 24 12.40 -29.41 -18.54
N ALA A 25 11.29 -28.67 -18.54
CA ALA A 25 10.35 -28.64 -17.43
C ALA A 25 9.46 -29.91 -17.39
N ALA A 26 10.04 -31.06 -17.71
CA ALA A 26 9.39 -32.36 -17.67
C ALA A 26 10.21 -33.30 -16.79
N ALA A 27 9.52 -34.00 -15.89
CA ALA A 27 10.02 -34.97 -14.92
C ALA A 27 10.63 -34.39 -13.63
N CYS A 28 9.80 -33.73 -12.81
CA CYS A 28 9.92 -33.92 -11.37
C CYS A 28 9.39 -35.32 -11.06
N THR A 29 10.26 -36.33 -11.03
CA THR A 29 9.93 -37.63 -10.44
C THR A 29 10.09 -37.55 -8.93
N ALA A 30 9.23 -38.26 -8.20
CA ALA A 30 9.01 -38.08 -6.77
C ALA A 30 10.16 -38.57 -5.85
N ASP A 31 11.28 -39.04 -6.40
CA ASP A 31 12.30 -39.80 -5.66
C ASP A 31 13.72 -39.21 -5.70
N SER A 32 13.91 -37.96 -6.16
CA SER A 32 15.19 -37.26 -6.02
C SER A 32 15.14 -36.24 -4.88
N ASP A 33 16.03 -36.43 -3.90
CA ASP A 33 16.42 -35.54 -2.79
C ASP A 33 16.14 -34.04 -3.12
N PRO A 34 15.38 -33.29 -2.29
CA PRO A 34 15.04 -31.88 -2.52
C PRO A 34 16.26 -30.97 -2.30
N GLN A 35 17.28 -31.16 -3.13
CA GLN A 35 18.55 -30.47 -3.03
C GLN A 35 18.36 -29.04 -3.53
N LEU A 36 18.28 -28.15 -2.55
CA LEU A 36 18.34 -26.68 -2.59
C LEU A 36 18.21 -26.07 -3.99
N SER A 37 17.09 -25.39 -4.25
CA SER A 37 17.04 -24.37 -5.28
C SER A 37 18.26 -23.45 -5.13
N THR A 38 19.10 -23.36 -6.16
CA THR A 38 20.31 -22.54 -6.09
C THR A 38 19.88 -21.08 -5.96
N TYR A 39 20.04 -20.49 -4.79
CA TYR A 39 19.72 -19.08 -4.59
C TYR A 39 20.83 -18.24 -5.21
N VAL A 40 20.46 -17.38 -6.15
CA VAL A 40 21.38 -16.44 -6.80
C VAL A 40 21.17 -15.02 -6.29
N ARG A 41 22.26 -14.28 -6.24
CA ARG A 41 22.34 -12.87 -5.88
C ARG A 41 23.31 -12.18 -6.84
N ALA A 42 23.16 -10.88 -7.05
CA ALA A 42 24.12 -10.14 -7.86
C ALA A 42 25.54 -10.23 -7.24
N GLY A 43 26.55 -10.35 -8.09
CA GLY A 43 27.95 -10.39 -7.66
C GLY A 43 28.34 -9.13 -6.87
N GLU A 44 29.36 -9.26 -6.01
CA GLU A 44 29.78 -8.18 -5.11
C GLU A 44 30.14 -6.89 -5.87
N ASN A 45 30.76 -7.02 -7.04
CA ASN A 45 31.09 -5.87 -7.90
C ASN A 45 29.86 -5.12 -8.38
N VAL A 46 28.78 -5.82 -8.75
CA VAL A 46 27.53 -5.20 -9.20
C VAL A 46 26.84 -4.47 -8.04
N ARG A 47 26.82 -5.13 -6.87
CA ARG A 47 26.25 -4.53 -5.63
C ARG A 47 27.03 -3.30 -5.19
N THR A 48 28.36 -3.39 -5.14
CA THR A 48 29.25 -2.29 -4.78
C THR A 48 29.16 -1.14 -5.78
N PHE A 49 29.15 -1.45 -7.08
CA PHE A 49 28.95 -0.45 -8.12
C PHE A 49 27.64 0.30 -7.90
N LEU A 50 26.54 -0.42 -7.69
CA LEU A 50 25.24 0.20 -7.51
C LEU A 50 25.16 1.04 -6.23
N GLN A 51 25.77 0.59 -5.14
CA GLN A 51 25.91 1.36 -3.89
C GLN A 51 26.68 2.68 -4.10
N ARG A 52 27.73 2.66 -4.91
CA ARG A 52 28.58 3.84 -5.21
C ARG A 52 27.98 4.80 -6.23
N HIS A 53 26.89 4.45 -6.92
CA HIS A 53 26.28 5.29 -7.97
C HIS A 53 24.84 5.74 -7.62
N PRO A 54 24.67 6.74 -6.74
CA PRO A 54 23.35 7.27 -6.35
C PRO A 54 22.50 7.75 -7.53
N ALA A 55 23.11 8.25 -8.61
CA ALA A 55 22.39 8.67 -9.81
C ALA A 55 21.64 7.48 -10.46
N LEU A 56 22.25 6.29 -10.45
CA LEU A 56 21.66 5.09 -11.04
C LEU A 56 20.58 4.50 -10.12
N GLN A 57 20.80 4.52 -8.80
CA GLN A 57 19.77 4.20 -7.80
C GLN A 57 18.51 5.07 -8.01
N ARG A 58 18.69 6.39 -8.14
CA ARG A 58 17.58 7.33 -8.38
C ARG A 58 16.82 7.02 -9.68
N ARG A 59 17.51 6.69 -10.77
CA ARG A 59 16.88 6.31 -12.05
C ARG A 59 16.08 5.01 -11.94
N LEU A 60 16.51 4.09 -11.08
CA LEU A 60 15.79 2.85 -10.79
C LEU A 60 14.69 3.03 -9.74
N GLY A 61 14.53 4.22 -9.17
CA GLY A 61 13.59 4.48 -8.07
C GLY A 61 14.02 3.83 -6.75
N TRP A 62 15.29 3.50 -6.59
CA TRP A 62 15.86 2.96 -5.36
C TRP A 62 16.25 4.12 -4.43
N VAL A 63 15.69 4.11 -3.22
CA VAL A 63 16.07 4.99 -2.10
C VAL A 63 16.87 4.19 -1.10
N ASN A 64 18.05 4.66 -0.69
CA ASN A 64 18.83 4.00 0.36
C ASN A 64 18.08 4.10 1.70
N PRO A 65 17.57 2.99 2.27
CA PRO A 65 16.80 3.03 3.51
C PRO A 65 17.65 3.43 4.72
N LEU A 66 18.99 3.31 4.65
CA LEU A 66 19.90 3.74 5.72
C LEU A 66 19.87 5.26 5.96
N VAL A 67 19.32 6.03 5.01
CA VAL A 67 19.18 7.49 5.15
C VAL A 67 17.89 7.88 5.87
N LEU A 68 16.94 6.95 6.03
CA LEU A 68 15.65 7.22 6.64
C LEU A 68 15.68 6.83 8.12
N THR A 69 15.76 7.85 8.97
CA THR A 69 15.69 7.70 10.43
C THR A 69 14.23 7.68 10.86
N PRO A 70 13.73 6.60 11.50
CA PRO A 70 12.39 6.55 12.08
C PRO A 70 12.08 7.73 12.99
N GLY A 71 10.83 8.20 12.98
CA GLY A 71 10.41 9.36 13.76
C GLY A 71 10.80 10.71 13.16
N THR A 72 11.59 10.74 12.08
CA THR A 72 11.90 12.02 11.42
C THR A 72 10.77 12.47 10.49
N VAL A 73 10.67 13.79 10.33
CA VAL A 73 9.73 14.43 9.41
C VAL A 73 10.47 15.25 8.37
N LYS A 74 9.82 15.47 7.22
CA LYS A 74 10.29 16.40 6.20
C LYS A 74 9.28 17.49 5.97
N LEU A 75 9.71 18.74 6.15
CA LEU A 75 8.92 19.92 5.84
C LEU A 75 8.55 20.01 4.36
N ILE A 76 7.43 20.68 4.10
CA ILE A 76 7.11 21.16 2.75
C ILE A 76 8.15 22.21 2.32
N SER A 77 8.33 22.43 1.01
CA SER A 77 9.21 23.49 0.49
C SER A 77 8.87 24.86 1.10
N SER A 78 9.88 25.66 1.42
CA SER A 78 9.74 26.99 2.03
C SER A 78 8.66 27.87 1.37
N GLU A 79 8.62 27.89 0.04
CA GLU A 79 7.62 28.64 -0.75
C GLU A 79 6.15 28.28 -0.47
N LYS A 80 5.90 27.09 0.07
CA LYS A 80 4.56 26.56 0.34
C LYS A 80 4.31 26.38 1.84
N GLN A 81 5.23 26.81 2.69
CA GLN A 81 5.04 26.74 4.12
C GLN A 81 4.09 27.85 4.55
N SER A 82 3.08 27.47 5.35
CA SER A 82 2.13 28.38 5.98
C SER A 82 2.15 28.10 7.49
N PRO A 83 3.14 28.64 8.23
CA PRO A 83 3.20 28.44 9.67
C PRO A 83 1.96 29.03 10.34
N SER A 84 1.48 28.35 11.37
CA SER A 84 0.30 28.80 12.12
C SER A 84 0.35 28.34 13.56
N ILE A 85 -0.43 28.99 14.42
CA ILE A 85 -0.63 28.54 15.80
C ILE A 85 -1.30 27.17 15.83
N TRP A 86 -1.09 26.43 16.92
CA TRP A 86 -1.58 25.06 17.08
C TRP A 86 -3.06 24.88 16.75
N LEU A 87 -3.92 25.75 17.28
CA LEU A 87 -5.37 25.70 17.08
C LEU A 87 -5.76 25.78 15.60
N THR A 88 -5.07 26.62 14.83
CA THR A 88 -5.30 26.76 13.38
C THR A 88 -4.68 25.59 12.62
N ALA A 89 -3.47 25.17 13.00
CA ALA A 89 -2.74 24.09 12.32
C ALA A 89 -3.49 22.75 12.40
N ARG A 90 -4.01 22.41 13.59
CA ARG A 90 -4.75 21.17 13.85
C ARG A 90 -6.13 21.11 13.19
N GLY A 91 -6.72 22.27 12.91
CA GLY A 91 -8.06 22.41 12.35
C GLY A 91 -9.16 22.50 13.41
N THR A 92 -10.42 22.49 12.96
CA THR A 92 -11.61 22.79 13.78
C THR A 92 -12.07 21.66 14.69
N ASN A 93 -11.53 20.45 14.54
CA ASN A 93 -11.96 19.32 15.35
C ASN A 93 -11.25 19.39 16.71
N GLU A 94 -12.01 19.24 17.79
CA GLU A 94 -11.44 18.97 19.11
C GLU A 94 -10.79 17.59 19.09
N ILE A 95 -9.48 17.57 18.88
CA ILE A 95 -8.70 16.34 18.85
C ILE A 95 -8.06 16.19 20.24
N PRO A 96 -8.39 15.13 20.99
CA PRO A 96 -7.74 14.87 22.27
C PRO A 96 -6.23 14.83 22.09
N ALA A 97 -5.52 15.65 22.85
CA ALA A 97 -4.08 15.48 23.01
C ALA A 97 -3.85 14.28 23.94
N PRO A 98 -2.96 13.33 23.62
CA PRO A 98 -2.62 12.30 24.58
C PRO A 98 -1.94 12.93 25.80
N ASP A 99 -2.14 12.36 26.99
CA ASP A 99 -1.61 12.88 28.26
C ASP A 99 -0.08 13.07 28.26
N SER A 100 0.62 12.32 27.41
CA SER A 100 2.08 12.41 27.20
C SER A 100 2.53 13.62 26.37
N LEU A 101 1.58 14.32 25.72
CA LEU A 101 1.80 15.46 24.85
C LEU A 101 1.15 16.67 25.51
N SER A 102 1.91 17.41 26.32
CA SER A 102 1.46 18.72 26.85
C SER A 102 0.96 19.59 25.70
N GLU A 103 -0.11 20.36 25.94
CA GLU A 103 -0.61 21.30 24.93
C GLU A 103 0.55 22.19 24.46
N PRO A 104 0.80 22.27 23.14
CA PRO A 104 1.87 23.12 22.61
C PRO A 104 1.64 24.57 23.04
N GLN A 105 2.61 25.16 23.72
CA GLN A 105 2.56 26.58 24.08
C GLN A 105 3.24 27.41 22.98
N ASP A 106 2.65 28.56 22.63
CA ASP A 106 3.20 29.70 21.87
C ASP A 106 4.21 29.44 20.72
N CYS A 107 4.18 28.27 20.08
CA CYS A 107 5.09 27.94 18.99
C CYS A 107 4.39 27.85 17.63
N LEU A 108 5.16 28.12 16.57
CA LEU A 108 4.65 28.04 15.20
C LEU A 108 4.75 26.60 14.67
N TRP A 109 3.61 26.10 14.21
CA TRP A 109 3.47 24.76 13.64
C TRP A 109 3.53 24.81 12.12
N TYR A 110 4.32 23.90 11.55
CA TYR A 110 4.55 23.76 10.12
C TYR A 110 4.03 22.43 9.61
N GLU A 111 3.35 22.46 8.46
CA GLU A 111 2.94 21.23 7.78
C GLU A 111 4.13 20.50 7.15
N CYS A 112 4.17 19.18 7.34
CA CYS A 112 5.19 18.30 6.81
C CYS A 112 4.68 17.56 5.56
N LYS A 113 5.60 17.35 4.63
CA LYS A 113 5.38 16.58 3.41
C LYS A 113 5.24 15.08 3.69
N TYR A 114 6.03 14.56 4.63
CA TYR A 114 5.98 13.17 5.08
C TYR A 114 6.67 13.00 6.44
N LEU A 115 6.41 11.86 7.08
CA LEU A 115 7.17 11.29 8.19
C LEU A 115 7.80 9.96 7.80
N VAL A 116 8.76 9.49 8.59
CA VAL A 116 9.39 8.17 8.44
C VAL A 116 8.91 7.25 9.56
N ALA A 117 8.22 6.17 9.21
CA ALA A 117 7.72 5.17 10.16
C ALA A 117 8.85 4.29 10.74
N GLN A 118 8.55 3.49 11.76
CA GLN A 118 9.48 2.53 12.37
C GLN A 118 10.00 1.49 11.37
N SER A 119 9.16 1.07 10.42
CA SER A 119 9.57 0.23 9.27
C SER A 119 10.49 0.94 8.27
N ARG A 120 10.83 2.22 8.49
CA ARG A 120 11.55 3.14 7.59
C ARG A 120 10.79 3.49 6.31
N ASP A 121 9.48 3.33 6.32
CA ASP A 121 8.63 3.76 5.20
C ASP A 121 8.33 5.25 5.26
N ILE A 122 8.19 5.84 4.08
CA ILE A 122 7.76 7.23 3.94
C ILE A 122 6.24 7.30 4.00
N CYS A 123 5.70 7.86 5.07
CA CYS A 123 4.26 8.06 5.26
C CYS A 123 3.88 9.52 4.96
N LYS A 124 3.01 9.72 3.98
CA LYS A 124 2.50 11.05 3.58
C LYS A 124 1.12 11.30 4.18
N PRO A 125 0.61 12.54 4.19
CA PRO A 125 -0.82 12.78 4.37
C PRO A 125 -1.66 11.87 3.48
N ASN A 126 -2.80 11.42 3.99
CA ASN A 126 -3.72 10.41 3.45
C ASN A 126 -3.22 8.96 3.40
N SER A 127 -2.01 8.67 3.90
CA SER A 127 -1.50 7.29 3.99
C SER A 127 -2.21 6.50 5.09
N TRP A 128 -2.42 5.21 4.83
CA TRP A 128 -2.89 4.25 5.82
C TRP A 128 -1.73 3.71 6.62
N VAL A 129 -1.79 3.79 7.94
CA VAL A 129 -0.69 3.39 8.82
C VAL A 129 -1.20 2.60 10.01
N PHE A 130 -0.38 1.67 10.48
CA PHE A 130 -0.49 1.18 11.85
C PHE A 130 0.34 2.09 12.76
N TYR A 131 -0.21 2.43 13.91
CA TYR A 131 0.47 3.19 14.94
C TYR A 131 0.22 2.56 16.30
N SER A 132 1.11 2.84 17.24
CA SER A 132 0.98 2.37 18.60
C SER A 132 0.30 3.41 19.47
N ASP A 133 -0.83 3.03 20.03
CA ASP A 133 -1.55 3.86 20.98
C ASP A 133 -0.92 3.68 22.38
N GLN A 134 -0.31 4.73 22.92
CA GLN A 134 0.30 4.72 24.26
C GLN A 134 -0.70 5.10 25.36
N THR A 135 -2.00 5.16 25.08
CA THR A 135 -2.99 5.41 26.13
C THR A 135 -2.86 4.36 27.23
N GLY A 136 -2.39 4.76 28.41
CA GLY A 136 -2.18 3.94 29.60
C GLY A 136 -3.48 3.41 30.21
N VAL A 137 -4.53 3.24 29.41
CA VAL A 137 -5.82 2.72 29.86
C VAL A 137 -5.68 1.21 29.96
N SER A 138 -5.60 0.73 31.21
CA SER A 138 -5.85 -0.67 31.54
C SER A 138 -7.20 -1.07 30.94
N ILE A 139 -7.18 -1.91 29.89
CA ILE A 139 -8.38 -2.40 29.21
C ILE A 139 -9.13 -3.32 30.19
N LYS A 140 -9.94 -2.74 31.07
CA LYS A 140 -10.91 -3.48 31.88
C LYS A 140 -12.34 -3.35 31.37
N SER A 141 -12.63 -2.45 30.42
CA SER A 141 -13.99 -2.23 29.93
C SER A 141 -14.12 -2.51 28.42
N LEU A 142 -14.75 -3.66 28.16
CA LEU A 142 -15.76 -3.91 27.13
C LEU A 142 -15.28 -4.01 25.66
N GLN A 143 -15.32 -5.25 25.18
CA GLN A 143 -15.51 -5.65 23.79
C GLN A 143 -14.37 -5.49 22.77
N LEU A 144 -13.14 -5.23 23.22
CA LEU A 144 -11.93 -5.47 22.43
C LEU A 144 -11.12 -6.64 23.03
N ARG A 145 -11.79 -7.78 23.26
CA ARG A 145 -11.25 -8.91 24.03
C ARG A 145 -10.60 -10.03 23.19
N LEU A 146 -10.11 -9.73 21.98
CA LEU A 146 -9.52 -10.76 21.12
C LEU A 146 -8.12 -10.44 20.54
N TYR A 147 -7.52 -9.29 20.83
CA TYR A 147 -6.28 -8.89 20.13
C TYR A 147 -5.04 -8.72 21.02
N THR A 148 -5.09 -9.13 22.28
CA THR A 148 -3.93 -9.09 23.20
C THR A 148 -4.07 -10.13 24.32
N GLU A 149 -4.38 -11.38 24.00
CA GLU A 149 -4.22 -12.48 24.96
C GLU A 149 -2.85 -13.12 24.79
N LEU A 150 -1.86 -12.56 25.51
CA LEU A 150 -0.70 -13.22 26.12
C LEU A 150 0.25 -12.10 26.56
N ASN A 151 0.42 -11.95 27.88
CA ASN A 151 1.43 -11.14 28.61
C ASN A 151 0.87 -10.22 29.71
N VAL A 152 -0.35 -10.48 30.24
CA VAL A 152 -0.80 -9.86 31.50
C VAL A 152 -0.28 -10.67 32.70
N SER A 153 1.04 -10.69 32.88
CA SER A 153 1.66 -11.24 34.08
C SER A 153 3.06 -10.63 34.26
N ALA A 154 3.11 -9.30 34.42
CA ALA A 154 4.17 -8.51 35.08
C ALA A 154 4.17 -7.08 34.51
N GLY A 155 3.28 -6.19 34.97
CA GLY A 155 3.43 -4.73 34.83
C GLY A 155 3.71 -4.11 33.43
N HIS A 156 3.67 -4.89 32.35
CA HIS A 156 4.02 -4.44 31.01
C HIS A 156 2.78 -3.84 30.35
N TYR A 157 2.85 -2.56 30.05
CA TYR A 157 1.91 -1.89 29.17
C TYR A 157 1.90 -2.62 27.82
N THR A 158 0.80 -3.29 27.48
CA THR A 158 0.63 -3.90 26.16
C THR A 158 0.42 -2.78 25.15
N GLN A 159 1.44 -2.51 24.34
CA GLN A 159 1.36 -1.55 23.24
C GLN A 159 0.33 -2.06 22.23
N VAL A 160 -0.83 -1.42 22.14
CA VAL A 160 -1.89 -1.81 21.20
C VAL A 160 -1.64 -1.10 19.88
N SER A 161 -1.43 -1.87 18.81
CA SER A 161 -1.35 -1.31 17.48
C SER A 161 -2.74 -1.11 16.89
N ARG A 162 -3.00 0.08 16.36
CA ARG A 162 -4.28 0.45 15.73
C ARG A 162 -4.05 0.90 14.29
N PRO A 163 -4.98 0.60 13.37
CA PRO A 163 -4.94 1.19 12.05
C PRO A 163 -5.46 2.64 12.10
N GLY A 164 -4.97 3.45 11.19
CA GLY A 164 -5.45 4.81 11.01
C GLY A 164 -5.09 5.37 9.66
N ARG A 165 -5.64 6.55 9.38
CA ARG A 165 -5.30 7.31 8.18
C ARG A 165 -4.76 8.68 8.57
N ILE A 166 -3.55 8.99 8.11
CA ILE A 166 -2.92 10.28 8.40
C ILE A 166 -3.73 11.39 7.73
N GLN A 167 -4.23 12.35 8.49
CA GLN A 167 -4.81 13.58 7.95
C GLN A 167 -3.72 14.63 7.71
N LYS A 168 -2.95 14.92 8.76
CA LYS A 168 -1.89 15.93 8.76
C LYS A 168 -0.67 15.46 9.52
N ILE A 169 0.47 16.05 9.18
CA ILE A 169 1.74 15.86 9.88
C ILE A 169 2.25 17.27 10.18
N LEU A 170 2.49 17.56 11.46
CA LEU A 170 2.84 18.88 11.93
C LEU A 170 4.15 18.82 12.72
N THR A 171 4.97 19.86 12.63
CA THR A 171 6.17 19.98 13.45
C THR A 171 6.32 21.40 13.99
N CYS A 172 6.85 21.49 15.19
CA CYS A 172 7.28 22.71 15.82
C CYS A 172 8.81 22.63 16.01
N PRO A 173 9.60 23.29 15.14
CA PRO A 173 11.07 23.24 15.21
C PRO A 173 11.62 23.81 16.53
N GLU A 174 10.93 24.80 17.11
CA GLU A 174 11.31 25.45 18.37
C GLU A 174 11.27 24.47 19.55
N GLU A 175 10.27 23.60 19.59
CA GLU A 175 10.14 22.54 20.59
C GLU A 175 10.84 21.23 20.17
N ASN A 176 11.46 21.19 18.99
CA ASN A 176 11.96 19.96 18.35
C ASN A 176 10.91 18.82 18.37
N ARG A 177 9.65 19.18 18.09
CA ARG A 177 8.49 18.30 18.26
C ARG A 177 7.81 18.03 16.93
N ALA A 178 7.36 16.80 16.73
CA ALA A 178 6.58 16.41 15.56
C ALA A 178 5.41 15.51 15.95
N VAL A 179 4.24 15.78 15.37
CA VAL A 179 2.99 15.07 15.65
C VAL A 179 2.29 14.70 14.35
N ALA A 180 1.60 13.56 14.36
CA ALA A 180 0.69 13.17 13.30
C ALA A 180 -0.75 13.22 13.82
N ILE A 181 -1.64 13.80 13.01
CA ILE A 181 -3.08 13.75 13.22
C ILE A 181 -3.63 12.59 12.40
N ILE A 182 -4.27 11.63 13.06
CA ILE A 182 -4.72 10.38 12.45
C ILE A 182 -6.20 10.17 12.69
N ASP A 183 -6.96 9.94 11.60
CA ASP A 183 -8.32 9.38 11.68
C ASP A 183 -8.24 7.95 12.21
N ARG A 184 -9.02 7.65 13.24
CA ARG A 184 -9.08 6.32 13.85
C ARG A 184 -9.96 5.37 13.04
N TYR A 185 -9.49 4.14 12.92
CA TYR A 185 -10.25 3.04 12.36
C TYR A 185 -10.16 1.83 13.28
N ASP A 186 -11.22 1.03 13.31
CA ASP A 186 -11.24 -0.29 13.92
C ASP A 186 -11.27 -1.38 12.85
N ILE A 187 -10.75 -2.55 13.21
CA ILE A 187 -10.72 -3.73 12.34
C ILE A 187 -11.83 -4.66 12.78
N ASN A 188 -12.68 -5.04 11.84
CA ASN A 188 -13.72 -6.03 12.11
C ASN A 188 -13.11 -7.39 12.46
N SER A 189 -13.75 -8.15 13.33
CA SER A 189 -13.36 -9.52 13.67
C SER A 189 -13.50 -10.48 12.50
N ASP A 190 -14.43 -10.17 11.60
CA ASP A 190 -14.73 -11.00 10.44
C ASP A 190 -14.17 -10.40 9.15
N ARG A 191 -13.79 -11.30 8.24
CA ARG A 191 -13.41 -10.94 6.87
C ARG A 191 -14.62 -10.59 6.05
N ASP A 192 -14.41 -9.76 5.03
CA ASP A 192 -15.40 -9.57 3.98
C ASP A 192 -15.70 -10.90 3.25
N THR A 193 -16.97 -11.20 3.03
CA THR A 193 -17.40 -12.48 2.44
C THR A 193 -17.04 -12.61 0.97
N TYR A 194 -16.83 -11.51 0.26
CA TYR A 194 -16.54 -11.52 -1.18
C TYR A 194 -15.04 -11.45 -1.45
N PHE A 195 -14.35 -10.49 -0.83
CA PHE A 195 -12.92 -10.25 -1.01
C PHE A 195 -12.05 -11.06 -0.04
N ASN A 196 -12.63 -11.63 1.01
CA ASN A 196 -11.92 -12.40 2.02
C ASN A 196 -10.76 -11.62 2.67
N MET A 197 -11.01 -10.34 2.96
CA MET A 197 -10.04 -9.41 3.55
C MET A 197 -10.58 -8.78 4.83
N ALA A 198 -9.68 -8.37 5.72
CA ALA A 198 -10.04 -7.61 6.91
C ALA A 198 -10.71 -6.28 6.53
N VAL A 199 -11.80 -5.95 7.23
CA VAL A 199 -12.60 -4.74 6.99
C VAL A 199 -12.25 -3.68 8.03
N LEU A 200 -12.01 -2.46 7.57
CA LEU A 200 -11.82 -1.28 8.41
C LEU A 200 -13.10 -0.46 8.47
N HIS A 201 -13.42 0.02 9.66
CA HIS A 201 -14.53 0.94 9.91
C HIS A 201 -13.98 2.20 10.58
N ARG A 202 -14.37 3.37 10.07
CA ARG A 202 -14.05 4.63 10.72
C ARG A 202 -14.71 4.67 12.09
N VAL A 203 -13.94 5.00 13.13
CA VAL A 203 -14.49 5.21 14.46
C VAL A 203 -15.18 6.57 14.46
N CYS A 204 -16.46 6.60 14.84
CA CYS A 204 -17.23 7.82 14.95
C CYS A 204 -17.70 8.06 16.39
N ASP A 205 -17.90 9.32 16.76
CA ASP A 205 -18.61 9.71 17.97
C ASP A 205 -20.14 9.41 17.86
N PRO A 206 -20.92 9.60 18.94
CA PRO A 206 -22.37 9.40 18.91
C PRO A 206 -23.11 10.28 17.90
N GLU A 207 -22.53 11.40 17.48
CA GLU A 207 -23.08 12.33 16.48
C GLU A 207 -22.72 11.91 15.04
N GLY A 208 -21.87 10.90 14.87
CA GLY A 208 -21.43 10.36 13.59
C GLY A 208 -20.18 11.02 13.03
N HIS A 209 -19.54 11.94 13.76
CA HIS A 209 -18.28 12.55 13.33
C HIS A 209 -17.11 11.59 13.55
N GLY A 210 -16.22 11.52 12.57
CA GLY A 210 -15.03 10.67 12.68
C GLY A 210 -14.09 11.15 13.78
N GLN A 211 -13.61 10.21 14.59
CA GLN A 211 -12.65 10.48 15.65
C GLN A 211 -11.23 10.53 15.09
N SER A 212 -10.51 11.61 15.42
CA SER A 212 -9.09 11.75 15.17
C SER A 212 -8.29 11.69 16.48
N VAL A 213 -7.01 11.32 16.38
CA VAL A 213 -6.06 11.35 17.49
C VAL A 213 -4.79 12.10 17.09
N GLN A 214 -4.14 12.69 18.08
CA GLN A 214 -2.77 13.16 17.96
C GLN A 214 -1.83 12.09 18.48
N ILE A 215 -0.78 11.79 17.73
CA ILE A 215 0.28 10.88 18.17
C ILE A 215 1.65 11.47 17.87
N ALA A 216 2.65 11.07 18.67
CA ALA A 216 4.04 11.34 18.34
C ALA A 216 4.43 10.53 17.09
N VAL A 217 5.17 11.14 16.17
CA VAL A 217 5.48 10.53 14.86
C VAL A 217 6.32 9.25 14.98
N GLU A 218 7.06 9.09 16.07
CA GLU A 218 7.85 7.92 16.44
C GLU A 218 6.97 6.70 16.69
N THR A 219 5.70 6.88 17.03
CA THR A 219 4.77 5.77 17.32
C THR A 219 4.16 5.16 16.05
N VAL A 220 4.39 5.77 14.88
CA VAL A 220 3.92 5.23 13.59
C VAL A 220 4.76 4.03 13.20
N SER A 221 4.14 2.86 13.14
CA SER A 221 4.81 1.58 12.96
C SER A 221 5.17 1.33 11.50
N PHE A 222 4.18 1.31 10.60
CA PHE A 222 4.40 1.11 9.16
C PHE A 222 3.19 1.55 8.33
N ILE A 223 3.43 1.77 7.02
CA ILE A 223 2.38 2.05 6.04
C ILE A 223 1.77 0.77 5.49
N PHE A 224 0.46 0.75 5.26
CA PHE A 224 -0.20 -0.36 4.57
C PHE A 224 -1.12 0.15 3.46
N ASN A 225 -1.67 -0.77 2.66
CA ASN A 225 -2.61 -0.43 1.60
C ASN A 225 -4.02 -0.78 2.06
N ALA A 226 -4.92 0.20 2.03
CA ALA A 226 -6.36 -0.03 2.19
C ALA A 226 -7.12 0.51 0.98
N GLN A 227 -8.21 -0.16 0.63
CA GLN A 227 -9.05 0.15 -0.52
C GLN A 227 -10.47 0.43 -0.06
N HIS A 228 -11.17 1.37 -0.70
CA HIS A 228 -12.58 1.64 -0.34
C HIS A 228 -13.43 0.41 -0.60
N HIS A 229 -14.33 0.08 0.32
CA HIS A 229 -15.24 -1.05 0.16
C HIS A 229 -16.45 -0.65 -0.69
N CYS A 230 -16.20 -0.36 -1.97
CA CYS A 230 -17.21 0.15 -2.89
C CYS A 230 -18.48 -0.70 -2.94
N ARG A 231 -18.33 -2.03 -2.84
CA ARG A 231 -19.44 -2.98 -2.91
C ARG A 231 -20.37 -2.85 -1.71
N ALA A 232 -19.82 -2.84 -0.49
CA ALA A 232 -20.62 -2.68 0.72
C ALA A 232 -21.18 -1.25 0.84
N CYS A 233 -20.46 -0.26 0.32
CA CYS A 233 -20.88 1.14 0.34
C CYS A 233 -21.83 1.53 -0.80
N GLY A 234 -22.13 0.63 -1.75
CA GLY A 234 -23.03 0.91 -2.87
C GLY A 234 -22.50 1.97 -3.85
N CYS A 235 -21.19 2.14 -3.97
CA CYS A 235 -20.62 3.13 -4.89
C CYS A 235 -20.87 2.71 -6.34
N ALA A 236 -21.74 3.44 -7.03
CA ALA A 236 -22.11 3.19 -8.43
C ALA A 236 -21.94 4.42 -9.33
N ARG A 237 -21.77 5.62 -8.74
CA ARG A 237 -21.68 6.86 -9.50
C ARG A 237 -20.35 6.93 -10.25
N LEU A 238 -20.42 7.12 -11.56
CA LEU A 238 -19.25 7.38 -12.41
C LEU A 238 -19.19 8.88 -12.71
N GLU A 239 -17.99 9.43 -12.72
CA GLU A 239 -17.72 10.82 -13.10
C GLU A 239 -16.62 10.85 -14.15
N ASP A 240 -16.78 11.73 -15.14
CA ASP A 240 -15.77 11.97 -16.16
C ASP A 240 -14.56 12.67 -15.54
N GLN A 241 -13.45 11.96 -15.46
CA GLN A 241 -12.18 12.50 -15.01
C GLN A 241 -11.26 12.69 -16.22
N HIS A 242 -10.79 13.92 -16.44
CA HIS A 242 -9.77 14.17 -17.45
C HIS A 242 -8.48 13.38 -17.14
N ILE A 243 -7.95 12.73 -18.16
CA ILE A 243 -6.70 11.98 -18.06
C ILE A 243 -5.54 12.98 -18.09
N THR A 244 -4.63 12.87 -17.13
CA THR A 244 -3.36 13.59 -17.15
C THR A 244 -2.28 12.67 -17.68
N GLN A 245 -1.60 13.08 -18.75
CA GLN A 245 -0.43 12.38 -19.31
C GLN A 245 0.78 13.32 -19.27
N GLU A 246 1.91 12.86 -18.73
CA GLU A 246 3.13 13.67 -18.61
C GLU A 246 2.91 15.04 -17.91
N ARG A 247 2.00 15.08 -16.93
CA ARG A 247 1.56 16.30 -16.21
C ARG A 247 0.79 17.33 -17.06
N LYS A 248 0.41 16.98 -18.30
CA LYS A 248 -0.51 17.78 -19.11
C LYS A 248 -1.90 17.17 -19.06
N LEU A 249 -2.89 18.03 -18.85
CA LEU A 249 -4.29 17.64 -18.98
C LEU A 249 -4.55 17.28 -20.44
N THR A 250 -5.18 16.14 -20.69
CA THR A 250 -5.58 15.73 -22.03
C THR A 250 -7.08 15.95 -22.21
N GLU A 251 -7.51 16.08 -23.46
CA GLU A 251 -8.93 16.13 -23.81
C GLU A 251 -9.64 14.80 -23.55
N ARG A 252 -8.89 13.71 -23.34
CA ARG A 252 -9.45 12.39 -23.06
C ARG A 252 -9.96 12.34 -21.63
N THR A 253 -11.22 11.93 -21.47
CA THR A 253 -11.79 11.60 -20.16
C THR A 253 -11.74 10.09 -19.92
N ARG A 254 -11.85 9.71 -18.65
CA ARG A 254 -12.14 8.36 -18.21
C ARG A 254 -13.25 8.41 -17.17
N ASN A 255 -14.14 7.43 -17.20
CA ASN A 255 -15.09 7.23 -16.12
C ASN A 255 -14.34 6.78 -14.87
N SER A 256 -14.34 7.61 -13.83
CA SER A 256 -13.83 7.28 -12.50
C SER A 256 -15.00 7.00 -11.57
N LEU A 257 -14.90 5.93 -10.78
CA LEU A 257 -15.88 5.66 -9.74
C LEU A 257 -15.75 6.73 -8.64
N VAL A 258 -16.86 7.37 -8.32
CA VAL A 258 -16.94 8.29 -7.19
C VAL A 258 -17.38 7.50 -5.97
N HIS A 259 -16.58 7.59 -4.91
CA HIS A 259 -16.85 6.89 -3.67
C HIS A 259 -17.85 7.66 -2.82
N GLU A 260 -18.82 6.92 -2.26
CA GLU A 260 -19.67 7.44 -1.19
C GLU A 260 -18.80 7.79 0.03
N PRO A 261 -19.18 8.81 0.83
CA PRO A 261 -18.42 9.28 1.98
C PRO A 261 -18.48 8.31 3.18
N ILE A 262 -18.80 7.03 2.93
CA ILE A 262 -18.85 5.98 3.94
C ILE A 262 -17.42 5.49 4.20
N GLY A 263 -16.95 5.69 5.43
CA GLY A 263 -15.61 5.34 5.88
C GLY A 263 -15.37 3.85 6.10
N ARG A 264 -15.73 3.00 5.13
CA ARG A 264 -15.52 1.54 5.17
C ARG A 264 -14.49 1.13 4.11
N TYR A 265 -13.47 0.41 4.55
CA TYR A 265 -12.33 0.04 3.72
C TYR A 265 -11.96 -1.43 3.90
N LEU A 266 -11.16 -1.97 2.98
CA LEU A 266 -10.57 -3.30 3.03
C LEU A 266 -9.06 -3.16 3.18
N VAL A 267 -8.47 -3.89 4.12
CA VAL A 267 -7.01 -4.02 4.20
C VAL A 267 -6.57 -4.90 3.03
N ASN A 268 -5.80 -4.34 2.11
CA ASN A 268 -5.34 -5.06 0.94
C ASN A 268 -4.24 -6.06 1.30
N MET A 269 -4.66 -7.27 1.65
CA MET A 269 -3.77 -8.38 2.00
C MET A 269 -2.98 -8.96 0.83
N HIS A 270 -3.23 -8.49 -0.41
CA HIS A 270 -2.53 -8.94 -1.62
C HIS A 270 -1.39 -8.01 -2.03
N ALA A 271 -1.33 -6.78 -1.49
CA ALA A 271 -0.18 -5.90 -1.70
C ALA A 271 1.05 -6.54 -1.05
N LEU A 272 2.21 -6.55 -1.72
CA LEU A 272 3.41 -7.21 -1.20
C LEU A 272 4.12 -6.41 -0.09
N HIS A 273 3.94 -5.09 -0.08
CA HIS A 273 4.60 -4.19 0.85
C HIS A 273 4.07 -4.36 2.28
N ASN A 274 4.96 -4.53 3.25
CA ASN A 274 4.67 -4.74 4.68
C ASN A 274 3.72 -5.90 5.01
N THR A 275 3.62 -6.91 4.14
CA THR A 275 2.78 -8.10 4.40
C THR A 275 3.19 -8.88 5.63
N ALA A 276 4.50 -8.96 5.92
CA ALA A 276 5.01 -9.62 7.12
C ALA A 276 4.51 -8.90 8.37
N LEU A 277 4.66 -7.57 8.43
CA LEU A 277 4.21 -6.75 9.55
C LEU A 277 2.68 -6.78 9.72
N LEU A 278 1.92 -6.77 8.61
CA LEU A 278 0.46 -6.97 8.66
C LEU A 278 0.08 -8.32 9.28
N ARG A 279 0.79 -9.41 8.94
CA ARG A 279 0.53 -10.75 9.49
C ARG A 279 0.97 -10.91 10.94
N GLU A 280 1.89 -10.07 11.40
CA GLU A 280 2.34 -10.03 12.79
C GLU A 280 1.34 -9.28 13.68
N ILE A 281 0.80 -8.15 13.19
CA ILE A 281 -0.14 -7.33 13.95
C ILE A 281 -1.57 -7.85 13.89
N LEU A 282 -1.99 -8.39 12.74
CA LEU A 282 -3.35 -8.87 12.57
C LEU A 282 -3.50 -10.32 13.06
N PRO A 283 -4.68 -10.66 13.62
CA PRO A 283 -5.04 -12.03 13.97
C PRO A 283 -4.84 -13.01 12.83
N ARG A 284 -4.52 -14.25 13.19
CA ARG A 284 -4.30 -15.30 12.18
C ARG A 284 -5.58 -15.60 11.42
N GLU A 285 -6.73 -15.45 12.06
CA GLU A 285 -8.08 -15.62 11.51
C GLU A 285 -8.36 -14.62 10.39
N LEU A 286 -7.70 -13.46 10.37
CA LEU A 286 -7.84 -12.43 9.34
C LEU A 286 -6.78 -12.52 8.23
N THR A 287 -5.68 -13.24 8.47
CA THR A 287 -4.52 -13.25 7.57
C THR A 287 -4.14 -14.61 7.00
N SER A 288 -4.68 -15.70 7.57
CA SER A 288 -4.45 -17.05 7.06
C SER A 288 -4.92 -17.16 5.60
N PRO A 289 -4.09 -17.73 4.71
CA PRO A 289 -4.53 -18.04 3.36
C PRO A 289 -5.75 -18.97 3.41
N ILE A 290 -6.76 -18.67 2.60
CA ILE A 290 -7.90 -19.57 2.40
C ILE A 290 -7.72 -20.22 1.03
N ALA A 291 -7.90 -21.54 0.98
CA ALA A 291 -7.87 -22.27 -0.27
C ALA A 291 -8.99 -21.75 -1.18
N TYR A 292 -8.63 -21.20 -2.34
CA TYR A 292 -9.59 -20.71 -3.33
C TYR A 292 -10.40 -21.86 -3.96
N VAL A 293 -9.78 -23.04 -4.07
CA VAL A 293 -10.36 -24.27 -4.60
C VAL A 293 -9.93 -25.44 -3.73
N ALA A 294 -10.83 -26.40 -3.52
CA ALA A 294 -10.54 -27.60 -2.73
C ALA A 294 -9.51 -28.49 -3.43
N ASP A 295 -9.74 -28.79 -4.71
CA ASP A 295 -8.79 -29.49 -5.57
C ASP A 295 -8.15 -28.51 -6.55
N ARG A 296 -6.92 -28.11 -6.21
CA ARG A 296 -6.12 -27.20 -7.04
C ARG A 296 -5.78 -27.82 -8.39
N GLU A 297 -5.52 -29.12 -8.43
CA GLU A 297 -5.06 -29.79 -9.63
C GLU A 297 -6.19 -29.93 -10.64
N ALA A 298 -7.35 -30.42 -10.22
CA ALA A 298 -8.53 -30.50 -11.07
C ALA A 298 -8.91 -29.12 -11.64
N HIS A 299 -8.88 -28.07 -10.80
CA HIS A 299 -9.17 -26.71 -11.26
C HIS A 299 -8.13 -26.18 -12.27
N HIS A 300 -6.86 -26.50 -12.08
CA HIS A 300 -5.80 -26.15 -13.03
C HIS A 300 -5.97 -26.90 -14.36
N GLN A 301 -6.32 -28.19 -14.33
CA GLN A 301 -6.58 -29.00 -15.52
C GLN A 301 -7.78 -28.46 -16.30
N GLU A 302 -8.89 -28.15 -15.61
CA GLU A 302 -10.09 -27.53 -16.17
C GLU A 302 -9.76 -26.20 -16.87
N ARG A 303 -9.10 -25.28 -16.16
CA ARG A 303 -8.69 -23.98 -16.73
C ARG A 303 -7.72 -24.13 -17.88
N SER A 304 -6.79 -25.08 -17.81
CA SER A 304 -5.84 -25.38 -18.89
C SER A 304 -6.58 -25.87 -20.14
N ALA A 305 -7.53 -26.80 -19.99
CA ALA A 305 -8.36 -27.28 -21.08
C ALA A 305 -9.18 -26.14 -21.71
N ALA A 306 -9.82 -25.30 -20.90
CA ALA A 306 -10.56 -24.13 -21.39
C ALA A 306 -9.64 -23.14 -22.15
N MET A 307 -8.42 -22.89 -21.66
CA MET A 307 -7.46 -22.01 -22.34
C MET A 307 -6.91 -22.61 -23.64
N ARG A 308 -6.77 -23.93 -23.75
CA ARG A 308 -6.37 -24.58 -25.02
C ARG A 308 -7.37 -24.36 -26.14
N ILE A 309 -8.65 -24.18 -25.82
CA ILE A 309 -9.70 -23.85 -26.80
C ILE A 309 -9.78 -22.33 -27.01
N ALA A 310 -9.92 -21.56 -25.93
CA ALA A 310 -10.13 -20.11 -26.01
C ALA A 310 -8.89 -19.34 -26.53
N GLY A 311 -7.69 -19.84 -26.25
CA GLY A 311 -6.42 -19.21 -26.65
C GLY A 311 -6.27 -19.11 -28.17
N PRO A 312 -6.31 -20.22 -28.92
CA PRO A 312 -6.29 -20.20 -30.38
C PRO A 312 -7.41 -19.34 -30.98
N LEU A 313 -8.64 -19.45 -30.48
CA LEU A 313 -9.77 -18.65 -30.95
C LEU A 313 -9.52 -17.14 -30.80
N LYS A 314 -9.05 -16.70 -29.63
CA LYS A 314 -8.67 -15.30 -29.38
C LYS A 314 -7.50 -14.85 -30.26
N ARG A 315 -6.49 -15.70 -30.49
CA ARG A 315 -5.36 -15.39 -31.38
C ARG A 315 -5.79 -15.25 -32.84
N ALA A 316 -6.64 -16.14 -33.34
CA ALA A 316 -7.20 -16.06 -34.68
C ALA A 316 -8.03 -14.79 -34.87
N GLY A 317 -8.89 -14.46 -33.90
CA GLY A 317 -9.66 -13.22 -33.91
C GLY A 317 -8.77 -11.97 -33.87
N ALA A 318 -7.71 -11.97 -33.07
CA ALA A 318 -6.74 -10.86 -33.04
C ALA A 318 -5.97 -10.72 -34.36
N GLN A 319 -5.58 -11.83 -34.99
CA GLN A 319 -4.94 -11.83 -36.32
C GLN A 319 -5.88 -11.29 -37.40
N ALA A 320 -7.16 -11.69 -37.39
CA ALA A 320 -8.17 -11.18 -38.31
C ALA A 320 -8.36 -9.66 -38.16
N LYS A 321 -8.53 -9.17 -36.92
CA LYS A 321 -8.64 -7.72 -36.64
C LYS A 321 -7.37 -6.95 -37.04
N ALA A 322 -6.19 -7.54 -36.83
CA ALA A 322 -4.94 -6.94 -37.25
C ALA A 322 -4.83 -6.87 -38.79
N ALA A 323 -5.26 -7.91 -39.50
CA ALA A 323 -5.30 -7.93 -40.96
C ALA A 323 -6.28 -6.88 -41.51
N GLU A 324 -7.49 -6.79 -40.94
CA GLU A 324 -8.49 -5.78 -41.28
C GLU A 324 -7.96 -4.36 -41.06
N THR A 325 -7.33 -4.12 -39.91
CA THR A 325 -6.73 -2.81 -39.58
C THR A 325 -5.61 -2.45 -40.58
N ARG A 326 -4.76 -3.41 -40.95
CA ARG A 326 -3.71 -3.21 -41.96
C ARG A 326 -4.30 -2.90 -43.34
N ALA A 327 -5.35 -3.61 -43.74
CA ALA A 327 -6.04 -3.37 -45.01
C ALA A 327 -6.67 -1.97 -45.05
N ARG A 328 -7.38 -1.57 -43.99
CA ARG A 328 -7.96 -0.23 -43.84
C ARG A 328 -6.89 0.86 -43.92
N ASN A 329 -5.78 0.70 -43.19
CA ASN A 329 -4.69 1.67 -43.19
C ASN A 329 -4.00 1.75 -44.56
N LYS A 330 -3.87 0.63 -45.29
CA LYS A 330 -3.36 0.62 -46.67
C LYS A 330 -4.29 1.40 -47.61
N GLY A 331 -5.60 1.13 -47.55
CA GLY A 331 -6.59 1.86 -48.35
C GLY A 331 -6.63 3.36 -48.07
N MET A 332 -6.47 3.78 -46.81
CA MET A 332 -6.36 5.21 -46.48
C MET A 332 -5.10 5.86 -47.08
N LYS A 333 -3.96 5.17 -47.09
CA LYS A 333 -2.73 5.68 -47.73
C LYS A 333 -2.87 5.78 -49.24
N ASP A 334 -3.45 4.77 -49.88
CA ASP A 334 -3.66 4.75 -51.33
C ASP A 334 -4.65 5.84 -51.78
N ASN A 335 -5.69 6.14 -50.98
CA ASN A 335 -6.62 7.25 -51.25
C ASN A 335 -5.98 8.63 -51.05
N VAL A 336 -5.15 8.81 -50.03
CA VAL A 336 -4.37 10.06 -49.84
C VAL A 336 -3.45 10.29 -51.04
N GLN A 337 -2.83 9.25 -51.58
CA GLN A 337 -1.90 9.35 -52.71
C GLN A 337 -2.60 9.59 -54.06
N LYS A 338 -3.87 9.18 -54.21
CA LYS A 338 -4.69 9.48 -55.40
C LYS A 338 -5.35 10.87 -55.37
N GLY A 339 -5.64 11.43 -54.20
CA GLY A 339 -6.16 12.81 -54.07
C GLY A 339 -5.12 13.91 -54.27
N LEU A 340 -3.86 13.54 -54.46
CA LEU A 340 -2.71 14.43 -54.69
C LEU A 340 -2.26 14.46 -56.17
N ARG A 341 -3.01 13.82 -57.08
CA ARG A 341 -2.73 13.81 -58.53
C ARG A 341 -3.79 14.55 -59.32
#